data_AF-A0A316X1R4-F1
#
_entry.id   AF-A0A316X1R4-F1
#
_cell.length_a   1.000
_cell.length_b   1.000
_cell.length_c   1.000
_cell.angle_alpha   90.00
_cell.angle_beta   90.00
_cell.angle_gamma   90.00
#
_symmetry.space_group_name_H-M   'P 1'
#
loop_
_entity.id
_entity.type
_entity.pdbx_description
1 polymer ?
#
loop_
_entity_poly.entity_id
_entity_poly.type
_entity_poly.pdbx_seq_one_letter_code
_entity_poly.pdbx_strand_id
1 'polypeptide(L)'
;METKFAQWAPFRSDLREQFGYLSFNCTLINLDIIGIKLLRTGDVVVITYRGARKTGFIYEGGQLTDQQVFRIFTDMPMNYNELARYEQEYAGRIEILAPPRDNYVFISEQEVSRK
;
A
#
# COMPACT_ATOMS: atom_id res chain seq x y z
N MET A 1 -11.15 -33.23 -8.52
CA MET A 1 -10.52 -32.30 -7.56
C MET A 1 -11.16 -30.96 -7.80
N GLU A 2 -11.99 -30.49 -6.86
CA GLU A 2 -12.59 -29.17 -6.96
C GLU A 2 -11.49 -28.11 -6.91
N THR A 3 -11.39 -27.32 -7.97
CA THR A 3 -10.52 -26.15 -8.01
C THR A 3 -11.07 -25.17 -6.99
N LYS A 4 -10.47 -25.12 -5.80
CA LYS A 4 -10.69 -24.02 -4.85
C LYS A 4 -10.20 -22.76 -5.53
N PHE A 5 -11.11 -21.99 -6.11
CA PHE A 5 -10.82 -20.63 -6.51
C PHE A 5 -10.29 -19.91 -5.26
N ALA A 6 -9.05 -19.45 -5.32
CA ALA A 6 -8.53 -18.56 -4.29
C ALA A 6 -9.46 -17.34 -4.26
N GLN A 7 -10.14 -17.12 -3.14
CA GLN A 7 -10.76 -15.83 -2.86
C GLN A 7 -9.62 -14.82 -2.83
N TRP A 8 -9.59 -13.93 -3.81
CA TRP A 8 -8.59 -12.89 -3.89
C TRP A 8 -8.51 -12.10 -2.58
N ALA A 9 -7.32 -11.74 -2.08
CA ALA A 9 -5.99 -11.90 -2.70
C ALA A 9 -5.25 -13.21 -2.30
N PRO A 10 -4.35 -13.73 -3.16
CA PRO A 10 -3.58 -14.95 -2.88
C PRO A 10 -2.56 -14.76 -1.74
N PHE A 11 -2.27 -15.84 -0.99
CA PHE A 11 -1.31 -15.83 0.12
C PHE A 11 0.14 -15.85 -0.38
N ARG A 12 1.08 -15.36 0.45
CA ARG A 12 2.52 -15.31 0.13
C ARG A 12 3.11 -16.66 -0.32
N SER A 13 2.70 -17.74 0.32
CA SER A 13 3.14 -19.11 0.01
C SER A 13 2.82 -19.48 -1.43
N ASP A 14 1.61 -19.13 -1.85
CA ASP A 14 1.04 -19.50 -3.14
C ASP A 14 1.76 -18.76 -4.27
N LEU A 15 2.18 -17.51 -4.01
CA LEU A 15 2.95 -16.70 -4.94
C LEU A 15 4.36 -17.22 -5.17
N ARG A 16 5.00 -17.70 -4.11
CA ARG A 16 6.33 -18.31 -4.21
C ARG A 16 6.29 -19.58 -5.05
N GLU A 17 5.23 -20.38 -4.89
CA GLU A 17 5.01 -21.62 -5.64
C GLU A 17 4.67 -21.34 -7.10
N GLN A 18 3.83 -20.35 -7.38
CA GLN A 18 3.38 -20.04 -8.74
C GLN A 18 4.44 -19.35 -9.60
N PHE A 19 5.20 -18.40 -9.06
CA PHE A 19 6.04 -17.53 -9.88
C PHE A 19 7.52 -17.91 -9.92
N GLY A 20 8.02 -18.73 -8.99
CA GLY A 20 9.38 -19.28 -8.98
C GLY A 20 10.53 -18.25 -8.84
N TYR A 21 10.65 -17.33 -9.79
CA TYR A 21 11.62 -16.23 -9.87
C TYR A 21 10.90 -14.91 -10.24
N LEU A 22 11.18 -13.85 -9.48
CA LEU A 22 10.56 -12.53 -9.68
C LEU A 22 11.16 -11.80 -10.90
N SER A 23 10.32 -11.38 -11.85
CA SER A 23 10.68 -10.40 -12.88
C SER A 23 11.10 -9.05 -12.25
N PHE A 24 11.90 -8.24 -12.93
CA PHE A 24 12.27 -6.89 -12.46
C PHE A 24 11.03 -5.99 -12.30
N ASN A 25 9.96 -6.22 -13.08
CA ASN A 25 8.66 -5.57 -12.90
C ASN A 25 7.93 -6.05 -11.63
N CYS A 26 8.24 -7.25 -11.14
CA CYS A 26 7.76 -7.75 -9.86
C CYS A 26 8.48 -7.13 -8.66
N THR A 27 9.49 -6.26 -8.83
CA THR A 27 10.16 -5.60 -7.69
C THR A 27 9.19 -4.79 -6.84
N LEU A 28 8.08 -4.32 -7.46
CA LEU A 28 6.97 -3.65 -6.78
C LEU A 28 6.11 -4.60 -5.94
N ILE A 29 6.19 -5.93 -6.12
CA ILE A 29 5.50 -6.92 -5.26
C ILE A 29 6.01 -6.86 -3.82
N ASN A 30 7.27 -6.45 -3.63
CA ASN A 30 7.87 -6.34 -2.30
C ASN A 30 7.70 -4.93 -1.70
N LEU A 31 6.75 -4.14 -2.21
CA LEU A 31 6.35 -2.88 -1.62
C LEU A 31 5.06 -3.07 -0.81
N ASP A 32 5.14 -2.72 0.45
CA ASP A 32 3.97 -2.53 1.29
C ASP A 32 3.37 -1.15 0.98
N ILE A 33 2.09 -1.13 0.66
CA ILE A 33 1.35 0.08 0.27
C ILE A 33 0.48 0.47 1.46
N ILE A 34 0.73 1.66 2.02
CA ILE A 34 0.03 2.17 3.19
C ILE A 34 -0.66 3.48 2.83
N GLY A 35 -1.98 3.50 2.91
CA GLY A 35 -2.75 4.73 2.74
C GLY A 35 -2.79 5.54 4.03
N ILE A 36 -2.50 6.83 3.95
CA ILE A 36 -2.72 7.79 5.01
C ILE A 36 -3.91 8.63 4.62
N LYS A 37 -5.07 8.33 5.21
CA LYS A 37 -6.29 9.07 4.96
C LYS A 37 -6.40 10.24 5.93
N LEU A 38 -6.50 11.44 5.40
CA LEU A 38 -6.76 12.65 6.18
C LEU A 38 -8.25 12.75 6.46
N LEU A 39 -8.65 12.68 7.73
CA LEU A 39 -10.07 12.66 8.09
C LEU A 39 -10.81 13.96 7.77
N ARG A 40 -10.09 15.09 7.76
CA ARG A 40 -10.66 16.41 7.47
C ARG A 40 -11.07 16.57 6.00
N THR A 41 -10.27 16.05 5.07
CA THR A 41 -10.47 16.26 3.63
C THR A 41 -10.95 15.00 2.91
N GLY A 42 -10.76 13.82 3.52
CA GLY A 42 -11.01 12.52 2.90
C GLY A 42 -9.90 12.04 1.96
N ASP A 43 -8.91 12.89 1.69
CA ASP A 43 -7.79 12.57 0.79
C ASP A 43 -6.90 11.48 1.37
N VAL A 44 -6.38 10.65 0.48
CA VAL A 44 -5.45 9.57 0.81
C VAL A 44 -4.11 9.83 0.14
N VAL A 45 -3.06 9.92 0.95
CA VAL A 45 -1.67 9.89 0.47
C VAL A 45 -1.16 8.48 0.68
N VAL A 46 -0.73 7.82 -0.39
CA VAL A 46 -0.18 6.47 -0.34
C VAL A 46 1.31 6.55 -0.07
N ILE A 47 1.80 5.80 0.91
CA ILE A 47 3.20 5.69 1.29
C ILE A 47 3.66 4.27 0.95
N THR A 48 4.80 4.16 0.29
CA THR A 48 5.40 2.87 -0.02
C THR A 48 6.51 2.55 0.98
N TYR A 49 6.53 1.31 1.45
CA TYR A 49 7.60 0.74 2.26
C TYR A 49 8.18 -0.47 1.54
N ARG A 50 9.48 -0.70 1.68
CA ARG A 50 10.13 -1.94 1.27
C ARG A 50 10.66 -2.65 2.52
N GLY A 51 9.95 -3.69 2.95
CA GLY A 51 10.12 -4.22 4.30
C GLY A 51 9.87 -3.11 5.33
N ALA A 52 10.79 -2.90 6.26
CA ALA A 52 10.61 -1.86 7.28
C ALA A 52 10.87 -0.42 6.79
N ARG A 53 11.44 -0.19 5.59
CA ARG A 53 11.95 1.13 5.20
C ARG A 53 10.98 1.88 4.28
N LYS A 54 10.63 3.12 4.63
CA LYS A 54 9.86 4.04 3.77
C LYS A 54 10.65 4.38 2.49
N THR A 55 10.03 4.25 1.33
CA THR A 55 10.67 4.40 0.02
C THR A 55 10.11 5.51 -0.85
N GLY A 56 8.84 5.86 -0.69
CA GLY A 56 8.22 6.89 -1.52
C GLY A 56 6.76 7.15 -1.19
N PHE A 57 6.12 7.97 -2.01
CA PHE A 57 4.70 8.26 -1.91
C PHE A 57 4.05 8.38 -3.28
N ILE A 58 2.75 8.14 -3.32
CA ILE A 58 1.87 8.35 -4.46
C ILE A 58 0.67 9.16 -3.95
N TYR A 59 0.23 10.15 -4.72
CA TYR A 59 -0.97 10.90 -4.43
C TYR A 59 -1.73 11.15 -5.73
N GLU A 60 -2.97 10.68 -5.74
CA GLU A 60 -3.89 10.80 -6.89
C GLU A 60 -5.11 11.67 -6.55
N GLY A 61 -5.11 12.31 -5.37
CA GLY A 61 -6.14 13.27 -5.00
C GLY A 61 -5.93 14.63 -5.68
N GLY A 62 -6.80 15.59 -5.37
CA GLY A 62 -6.73 16.94 -5.93
C GLY A 62 -6.94 18.09 -4.95
N GLN A 63 -7.11 17.81 -3.65
CA GLN A 63 -7.36 18.85 -2.64
C GLN A 63 -6.08 19.34 -1.96
N LEU A 64 -5.02 18.53 -1.94
CA LEU A 64 -3.73 18.87 -1.34
C LEU A 64 -2.78 19.45 -2.39
N THR A 65 -1.98 20.42 -1.97
CA THR A 65 -0.85 20.90 -2.77
C THR A 65 0.33 19.94 -2.67
N ASP A 66 1.22 19.93 -3.66
CA ASP A 66 2.43 19.10 -3.66
C ASP A 66 3.27 19.28 -2.38
N GLN A 67 3.34 20.50 -1.86
CA GLN A 67 4.07 20.79 -0.62
C GLN A 67 3.41 20.15 0.60
N GLN A 68 2.07 20.12 0.66
CA GLN A 68 1.34 19.45 1.74
C GLN A 68 1.52 17.93 1.67
N VAL A 69 1.43 17.35 0.46
CA VAL A 69 1.66 15.92 0.23
C VAL A 69 3.09 15.54 0.61
N PHE A 70 4.08 16.33 0.17
CA PHE A 70 5.48 16.09 0.51
C PHE A 70 5.72 16.17 2.01
N ARG A 71 5.09 17.12 2.71
CA ARG A 71 5.19 17.23 4.16
C ARG A 71 4.60 16.01 4.88
N ILE A 72 3.43 15.52 4.43
CA ILE A 72 2.84 14.29 4.96
C ILE A 72 3.82 13.12 4.77
N PHE A 73 4.41 13.01 3.57
CA PHE A 73 5.42 12.01 3.31
C PHE A 73 6.65 12.16 4.22
N THR A 74 7.15 13.36 4.48
CA THR A 74 8.33 13.54 5.35
C THR A 74 8.03 13.26 6.81
N ASP A 75 6.85 13.66 7.29
CA ASP A 75 6.42 13.52 8.69
C ASP A 75 6.10 12.06 9.05
N MET A 76 5.79 11.23 8.04
CA MET A 76 5.60 9.79 8.22
C MET A 76 6.85 9.08 8.79
N PRO A 77 6.71 8.06 9.65
CA PRO A 77 7.84 7.30 10.14
C PRO A 77 8.67 6.67 9.02
N MET A 78 10.00 6.70 9.17
CA MET A 78 10.88 6.00 8.24
C MET A 78 10.77 4.48 8.39
N ASN A 79 10.38 4.00 9.58
CA ASN A 79 10.24 2.59 9.91
C ASN A 79 8.76 2.19 9.94
N TYR A 80 8.39 1.17 9.17
CA TYR A 80 7.03 0.61 9.14
C TYR A 80 6.51 0.22 10.53
N ASN A 81 7.40 -0.32 11.38
CA ASN A 81 7.01 -0.81 12.70
C ASN A 81 6.61 0.31 13.68
N GLU A 82 6.85 1.58 13.31
CA GLU A 82 6.48 2.75 14.10
C GLU A 82 5.09 3.31 13.73
N LEU A 83 4.45 2.78 12.67
CA LEU A 83 3.16 3.27 12.18
C LEU A 83 2.05 3.21 13.24
N ALA A 84 2.00 2.15 14.05
CA ALA A 84 1.00 2.02 15.11
C ALA A 84 1.13 3.13 16.18
N ARG A 85 2.36 3.53 16.52
CA ARG A 85 2.61 4.64 17.44
C ARG A 85 2.24 5.97 16.78
N TYR A 86 2.57 6.13 15.50
CA TYR A 86 2.24 7.33 14.75
C TYR A 86 0.72 7.53 14.63
N GLU A 87 -0.04 6.48 14.34
CA GLU A 87 -1.52 6.57 14.29
C GLU A 87 -2.11 7.04 15.63
N GLN A 88 -1.55 6.56 16.74
CA GLN A 88 -1.97 7.01 18.07
C GLN A 88 -1.63 8.48 18.33
N GLU A 89 -0.45 8.94 17.90
CA GLU A 89 -0.03 10.34 18.06
C GLU A 89 -0.92 11.31 17.27
N TYR A 90 -1.41 10.89 16.10
CA TYR A 90 -2.27 11.66 15.22
C TYR A 90 -3.75 11.21 15.26
N ALA A 91 -4.16 10.55 16.35
CA ALA A 91 -5.51 10.05 16.52
C ALA A 91 -6.56 11.15 16.31
N GLY A 92 -7.59 10.84 15.52
CA GLY A 92 -8.65 11.78 15.15
C GLY A 92 -8.28 12.78 14.05
N ARG A 93 -7.05 12.72 13.50
CA ARG A 93 -6.65 13.51 12.33
C ARG A 93 -6.45 12.65 11.09
N ILE A 94 -5.95 11.44 11.29
CA ILE A 94 -5.64 10.49 10.24
C ILE A 94 -6.24 9.12 10.54
N GLU A 95 -6.30 8.30 9.51
CA GLU A 95 -6.58 6.87 9.55
C GLU A 95 -5.53 6.15 8.70
N ILE A 96 -4.84 5.15 9.26
CA ILE A 96 -3.89 4.34 8.49
C ILE A 96 -4.63 3.19 7.83
N LEU A 97 -4.66 3.22 6.51
CA LEU A 97 -5.20 2.16 5.66
C LEU A 97 -4.05 1.20 5.30
N ALA A 98 -3.88 0.16 6.12
CA ALA A 98 -2.92 -0.91 5.84
C ALA A 98 -3.65 -2.15 5.30
N PRO A 99 -3.13 -2.81 4.25
CA PRO A 99 -3.66 -4.10 3.85
C PRO A 99 -3.46 -5.11 4.99
N PRO A 100 -4.34 -6.13 5.12
CA PRO A 100 -4.06 -7.26 5.99
C PRO A 100 -2.70 -7.86 5.64
N ARG A 101 -1.92 -8.27 6.65
CA ARG A 101 -0.52 -8.71 6.50
C ARG A 101 -0.29 -9.84 5.49
N ASP A 102 -1.35 -10.59 5.17
CA ASP A 102 -1.31 -11.73 4.26
C ASP A 102 -2.00 -11.46 2.90
N ASN A 103 -2.43 -10.22 2.64
CA ASN A 103 -3.13 -9.84 1.42
C ASN A 103 -2.19 -9.13 0.42
N TYR A 104 -1.97 -9.76 -0.73
CA TYR A 104 -1.17 -9.18 -1.82
C TYR A 104 -2.06 -8.58 -2.90
N VAL A 105 -1.95 -7.29 -3.16
CA VAL A 105 -2.62 -6.68 -4.31
C VAL A 105 -1.74 -6.88 -5.55
N PHE A 106 -2.22 -7.67 -6.50
CA PHE A 106 -1.65 -7.69 -7.84
C PHE A 106 -2.33 -6.61 -8.66
N ILE A 107 -1.54 -5.69 -9.21
CA ILE A 107 -2.00 -4.86 -10.30
C ILE A 107 -2.07 -5.77 -11.53
N SER A 108 -3.26 -6.30 -11.81
CA SER A 108 -3.51 -7.05 -13.03
C SER A 108 -3.43 -6.08 -14.22
N GLU A 109 -2.57 -6.37 -15.19
CA GLU A 109 -2.51 -5.66 -16.48
C GLU A 109 -3.71 -5.96 -17.40
N GLN A 110 -4.83 -6.47 -16.87
CA GLN A 110 -6.06 -6.55 -17.64
C GLN A 110 -6.63 -5.14 -17.81
N GLU A 111 -6.35 -4.54 -18.98
CA GLU A 111 -7.01 -3.32 -19.43
C GLU A 111 -8.53 -3.48 -19.27
N VAL A 112 -9.12 -2.64 -18.42
CA VAL A 112 -10.58 -2.52 -18.33
C VAL A 112 -11.06 -1.79 -19.59
N SER A 113 -11.17 -2.53 -20.69
CA SER A 113 -11.85 -2.06 -21.89
C SER A 113 -13.36 -2.23 -21.69
N ARG A 114 -14.12 -1.15 -21.88
CA ARG A 114 -15.59 -1.23 -21.91
C ARG A 114 -15.99 -2.12 -23.10
N LYS A 115 -16.86 -3.11 -22.86
CA LYS A 115 -17.69 -3.68 -23.92
C LYS A 115 -18.87 -2.78 -24.20
#